data_AF-A0A7W0UXB5-F1
#
_entry.id   AF-A0A7W0UXB5-F1
#
_cell.length_a   1.000
_cell.length_b   1.000
_cell.length_c   1.000
_cell.angle_alpha   90.00
_cell.angle_beta   90.00
_cell.angle_gamma   90.00
#
_symmetry.space_group_name_H-M   'P 1'
#
loop_
_entity.id
_entity.type
_entity.pdbx_description
1 polymer ?
#
loop_
_entity_poly.entity_id
_entity_poly.type
_entity_poly.pdbx_seq_one_letter_code
_entity_poly.pdbx_strand_id
1 'polypeptide(L)'
;MKSTIMLRLVAAAVVFASAITPSVSGQQDNSDPGQRGGRNDSERERERGNREREMRETREREMRERDLRDRQFNLRMLENEARRPVERREPQLALAQIREDFMRLQAVNNDMAQTVSREGALDFKFIAKSASEVKKRAERLMYNMALPEPEKGTKRPKTEVGAEPAQLK
;
A
#
# COMPACT_ATOMS: atom_id res chain seq x y z
N MET A 1 19.96 -32.18 -14.21
CA MET A 1 18.49 -32.36 -14.26
C MET A 1 17.84 -31.00 -14.49
N LYS A 2 17.22 -30.82 -15.68
CA LYS A 2 16.09 -29.95 -16.06
C LYS A 2 15.86 -28.70 -15.17
N SER A 3 16.35 -27.50 -15.52
CA SER A 3 15.71 -26.47 -16.39
C SER A 3 14.22 -26.25 -16.13
N THR A 4 13.79 -25.00 -15.83
CA THR A 4 12.68 -24.30 -16.53
C THR A 4 12.47 -22.89 -15.93
N ILE A 5 12.94 -21.89 -16.67
CA ILE A 5 12.42 -20.52 -16.71
C ILE A 5 11.04 -20.58 -17.37
N MET A 6 10.00 -19.97 -16.80
CA MET A 6 8.75 -19.69 -17.52
C MET A 6 8.22 -18.30 -17.16
N LEU A 7 8.73 -17.34 -17.91
CA LEU A 7 8.05 -16.11 -18.29
C LEU A 7 6.86 -16.50 -19.19
N ARG A 8 5.62 -16.17 -18.82
CA ARG A 8 4.52 -16.03 -19.80
C ARG A 8 3.59 -14.86 -19.47
N LEU A 9 3.75 -13.85 -20.32
CA LEU A 9 2.84 -12.78 -20.66
C LEU A 9 1.68 -13.36 -21.51
N VAL A 10 0.43 -13.07 -21.18
CA VAL A 10 -0.75 -13.16 -22.09
C VAL A 10 -1.72 -12.07 -21.61
N ALA A 11 -1.73 -10.89 -22.22
CA ALA A 11 -2.51 -10.50 -23.40
C ALA A 11 -4.03 -10.49 -23.15
N ALA A 12 -4.60 -9.29 -23.28
CA ALA A 12 -6.02 -8.99 -23.21
C ALA A 12 -6.79 -9.61 -24.39
N ALA A 13 -8.06 -9.95 -24.13
CA ALA A 13 -9.09 -10.04 -25.17
C ALA A 13 -10.44 -9.63 -24.56
N VAL A 14 -10.85 -8.42 -24.92
CA VAL A 14 -12.26 -8.01 -24.98
C VAL A 14 -12.83 -8.59 -26.28
N VAL A 15 -14.13 -8.92 -26.31
CA VAL A 15 -15.09 -8.73 -27.43
C VAL A 15 -16.10 -9.90 -27.56
N PHE A 16 -17.38 -9.50 -27.44
CA PHE A 16 -18.62 -9.98 -28.08
C PHE A 16 -19.50 -11.10 -27.50
N ALA A 17 -20.68 -10.61 -27.06
CA ALA A 17 -22.01 -10.89 -27.62
C ALA A 17 -22.64 -12.27 -27.43
N SER A 18 -23.81 -12.29 -26.78
CA SER A 18 -25.02 -12.85 -27.40
C SER A 18 -26.26 -12.35 -26.68
N ALA A 19 -27.23 -11.98 -27.51
CA ALA A 19 -28.53 -11.45 -27.17
C ALA A 19 -29.40 -12.49 -26.43
N ILE A 20 -30.17 -12.03 -25.45
CA ILE A 20 -31.37 -12.75 -24.99
C ILE A 20 -32.56 -11.96 -25.48
N THR A 21 -33.22 -12.51 -26.49
CA THR A 21 -34.51 -12.08 -27.04
C THR A 21 -35.63 -12.32 -26.02
N PRO A 22 -36.51 -11.35 -25.73
CA PRO A 22 -37.79 -11.67 -25.10
C PRO A 22 -38.77 -12.21 -26.16
N SER A 23 -39.33 -13.38 -25.86
CA SER A 23 -40.44 -13.98 -26.58
C SER A 23 -41.68 -13.11 -26.41
N VAL A 24 -42.20 -12.57 -27.52
CA VAL A 24 -43.49 -11.89 -27.61
C VAL A 24 -44.54 -12.94 -27.92
N SER A 25 -45.37 -13.28 -26.94
CA SER A 25 -46.68 -13.90 -27.17
C SER A 25 -47.70 -12.77 -27.29
N GLY A 26 -48.12 -12.49 -28.52
CA GLY A 26 -49.22 -11.57 -28.81
C GLY A 26 -50.54 -12.18 -28.36
N GLN A 27 -51.25 -11.45 -27.50
CA GLN A 27 -52.68 -11.61 -27.30
C GLN A 27 -53.32 -10.30 -27.74
N GLN A 28 -53.99 -10.35 -28.89
CA GLN A 28 -54.85 -9.29 -29.39
C GLN A 28 -55.98 -9.06 -28.39
N ASP A 29 -56.12 -7.83 -27.93
CA ASP A 29 -57.39 -7.37 -27.39
C ASP A 29 -57.76 -6.07 -28.12
N ASN A 30 -58.92 -6.12 -28.76
CA ASN A 30 -59.53 -5.04 -29.51
C ASN A 30 -60.16 -4.07 -28.52
N SER A 31 -59.80 -2.79 -28.55
CA SER A 31 -60.66 -1.68 -28.10
C SER A 31 -60.17 -0.32 -28.61
N ASP A 32 -60.85 0.15 -29.66
CA ASP A 32 -61.41 1.49 -29.87
C ASP A 32 -60.59 2.77 -29.54
N PRO A 33 -60.29 3.65 -30.53
CA PRO A 33 -59.61 4.92 -30.29
C PRO A 33 -60.64 6.00 -29.94
N GLY A 34 -61.03 6.08 -28.67
CA GLY A 34 -62.07 6.99 -28.23
C GLY A 34 -61.84 7.61 -26.85
N GLN A 35 -61.35 8.84 -26.85
CA GLN A 35 -61.55 9.87 -25.82
C GLN A 35 -60.69 9.88 -24.53
N ARG A 36 -60.25 11.11 -24.24
CA ARG A 36 -60.21 11.76 -22.91
C ARG A 36 -59.19 11.26 -21.88
N GLY A 37 -58.26 12.16 -21.56
CA GLY A 37 -58.11 12.61 -20.17
C GLY A 37 -56.67 12.66 -19.67
N GLY A 38 -56.11 13.86 -19.57
CA GLY A 38 -54.84 14.17 -18.89
C GLY A 38 -54.88 13.96 -17.36
N ARG A 39 -55.41 12.83 -16.89
CA ARG A 39 -55.37 12.39 -15.48
C ARG A 39 -54.27 11.35 -15.23
N ASN A 40 -53.88 10.60 -16.26
CA ASN A 40 -52.93 9.48 -16.14
C ASN A 40 -51.45 9.91 -16.18
N ASP A 41 -51.15 11.12 -16.67
CA ASP A 41 -49.77 11.59 -16.76
C ASP A 41 -49.20 11.91 -15.37
N SER A 42 -50.05 12.43 -14.47
CA SER A 42 -49.65 12.72 -13.09
C SER A 42 -49.31 11.48 -12.26
N GLU A 43 -49.97 10.35 -12.51
CA GLU A 43 -49.67 9.08 -11.85
C GLU A 43 -48.38 8.46 -12.42
N ARG A 44 -48.19 8.54 -13.75
CA ARG A 44 -46.95 8.09 -14.40
C ARG A 44 -45.73 8.88 -13.95
N GLU A 45 -45.88 10.19 -13.73
CA GLU A 45 -44.82 11.03 -13.18
C GLU A 45 -44.50 10.70 -11.72
N ARG A 46 -45.51 10.43 -10.90
CA ARG A 46 -45.31 9.98 -9.51
C ARG A 46 -44.57 8.64 -9.44
N GLU A 47 -44.94 7.68 -10.29
CA GLU A 47 -44.25 6.39 -10.35
C GLU A 47 -42.81 6.53 -10.83
N ARG A 48 -42.54 7.40 -11.81
CA ARG A 48 -41.17 7.69 -12.26
C ARG A 48 -40.35 8.28 -11.12
N GLY A 49 -40.89 9.26 -10.40
CA GLY A 49 -40.23 9.87 -9.25
C GLY A 49 -39.96 8.86 -8.12
N ASN A 50 -40.88 7.93 -7.86
CA ASN A 50 -40.67 6.89 -6.85
C ASN A 50 -39.57 5.90 -7.27
N ARG A 51 -39.56 5.45 -8.53
CA ARG A 51 -38.50 4.56 -9.05
C ARG A 51 -37.13 5.22 -9.04
N GLU A 52 -37.06 6.52 -9.33
CA GLU A 52 -35.80 7.28 -9.25
C GLU A 52 -35.29 7.41 -7.82
N ARG A 53 -36.19 7.61 -6.84
CA ARG A 53 -35.84 7.62 -5.41
C ARG A 53 -35.31 6.27 -4.96
N GLU A 54 -35.99 5.18 -5.32
CA GLU A 54 -35.53 3.81 -5.01
C GLU A 54 -34.17 3.48 -5.66
N MET A 55 -33.97 3.88 -6.92
CA MET A 55 -32.67 3.72 -7.59
C MET A 55 -31.56 4.55 -6.94
N ARG A 56 -31.89 5.72 -6.38
CA ARG A 56 -30.92 6.53 -5.65
C ARG A 56 -30.55 5.90 -4.31
N GLU A 57 -31.54 5.43 -3.55
CA GLU A 57 -31.34 4.79 -2.26
C GLU A 57 -30.53 3.50 -2.37
N THR A 58 -30.81 2.68 -3.40
CA THR A 58 -30.03 1.47 -3.69
C THR A 58 -28.57 1.80 -4.02
N ARG A 59 -28.31 2.80 -4.87
CA ARG A 59 -26.95 3.26 -5.17
C ARG A 59 -26.22 3.80 -3.93
N GLU A 60 -26.90 4.58 -3.09
CA GLU A 60 -26.33 5.10 -1.84
C GLU A 60 -26.02 3.99 -0.83
N ARG A 61 -26.84 2.93 -0.80
CA ARG A 61 -26.56 1.74 -0.01
C ARG A 61 -25.35 0.97 -0.54
N GLU A 62 -25.27 0.75 -1.86
CA GLU A 62 -24.14 0.08 -2.49
C GLU A 62 -22.81 0.84 -2.26
N MET A 63 -22.83 2.17 -2.37
CA MET A 63 -21.65 2.99 -2.10
C MET A 63 -21.18 2.85 -0.64
N ARG A 64 -22.10 2.88 0.32
CA ARG A 64 -21.79 2.66 1.75
C ARG A 64 -21.23 1.26 1.99
N GLU A 65 -21.80 0.24 1.36
CA GLU A 65 -21.29 -1.13 1.49
C GLU A 65 -19.90 -1.31 0.89
N ARG A 66 -19.58 -0.63 -0.22
CA ARG A 66 -18.22 -0.65 -0.80
C ARG A 66 -17.22 0.06 0.11
N ASP A 67 -17.53 1.26 0.60
CA ASP A 67 -16.68 2.01 1.52
C ASP A 67 -16.39 1.21 2.81
N LEU A 68 -17.39 0.52 3.36
CA LEU A 68 -17.17 -0.36 4.52
C LEU A 68 -16.24 -1.53 4.21
N ARG A 69 -16.37 -2.18 3.05
CA ARG A 69 -15.47 -3.27 2.63
C ARG A 69 -14.04 -2.78 2.46
N ASP A 70 -13.87 -1.61 1.85
CA ASP A 70 -12.54 -1.02 1.62
C ASP A 70 -11.86 -0.68 2.95
N ARG A 71 -12.60 -0.08 3.90
CA ARG A 71 -12.08 0.19 5.25
C ARG A 71 -11.72 -1.09 5.99
N GLN A 72 -12.56 -2.12 5.94
CA GLN A 72 -12.28 -3.41 6.57
C GLN A 72 -11.03 -4.07 5.98
N PHE A 73 -10.87 -4.02 4.66
CA PHE A 73 -9.69 -4.54 3.98
C PHE A 73 -8.43 -3.79 4.43
N ASN A 74 -8.47 -2.46 4.45
CA ASN A 74 -7.33 -1.64 4.88
C ASN A 74 -6.95 -1.90 6.34
N LEU A 75 -7.94 -2.03 7.23
CA LEU A 75 -7.69 -2.37 8.64
C LEU A 75 -7.05 -3.75 8.80
N ARG A 76 -7.52 -4.75 8.05
CA ARG A 76 -6.92 -6.10 8.07
C ARG A 76 -5.49 -6.10 7.55
N MET A 77 -5.19 -5.31 6.51
CA MET A 77 -3.83 -5.19 6.00
C MET A 77 -2.89 -4.54 7.02
N LEU A 78 -3.35 -3.49 7.70
CA LEU A 78 -2.58 -2.84 8.77
C LEU A 78 -2.35 -3.77 9.96
N GLU A 79 -3.37 -4.53 10.38
CA GLU A 79 -3.27 -5.51 11.44
C GLU A 79 -2.29 -6.63 11.10
N ASN A 80 -2.33 -7.13 9.86
CA ASN A 80 -1.38 -8.14 9.39
C ASN A 80 0.07 -7.62 9.38
N GLU A 81 0.29 -6.35 9.00
CA GLU A 81 1.61 -5.73 9.05
C GLU A 81 2.10 -5.56 10.50
N ALA A 82 1.21 -5.14 11.41
CA ALA A 82 1.55 -5.00 12.83
C ALA A 82 1.81 -6.35 13.53
N ARG A 83 1.16 -7.42 13.07
CA ARG A 83 1.34 -8.79 13.58
C ARG A 83 2.51 -9.53 12.95
N ARG A 84 3.15 -8.98 11.91
CA ARG A 84 4.37 -9.60 11.38
C ARG A 84 5.40 -9.66 12.50
N PRO A 85 5.84 -10.86 12.92
CA PRO A 85 6.94 -10.93 13.86
C PRO A 85 8.12 -10.26 13.16
N VAL A 86 8.61 -9.17 13.75
CA VAL A 86 9.97 -8.70 13.45
C VAL A 86 10.83 -9.92 13.77
N GLU A 87 11.37 -10.58 12.72
CA GLU A 87 12.29 -11.69 12.90
C GLU A 87 13.39 -11.16 13.83
N ARG A 88 13.34 -11.58 15.10
CA ARG A 88 14.31 -11.19 16.11
C ARG A 88 15.62 -11.84 15.71
N ARG A 89 16.36 -11.20 14.80
CA ARG A 89 17.77 -11.51 14.59
C ARG A 89 18.45 -11.41 15.93
N GLU A 90 19.37 -12.33 16.19
CA GLU A 90 20.17 -12.31 17.40
C GLU A 90 20.68 -10.87 17.62
N PRO A 91 20.43 -10.26 18.79
CA PRO A 91 20.69 -8.84 19.01
C PRO A 91 22.15 -8.47 18.77
N GLN A 92 23.08 -9.42 18.97
CA GLN A 92 24.49 -9.26 18.67
C GLN A 92 24.76 -9.14 17.16
N LEU A 93 24.07 -9.92 16.32
CA LEU A 93 24.15 -9.82 14.86
C LEU A 93 23.56 -8.49 14.36
N ALA A 94 22.47 -8.03 14.97
CA ALA A 94 21.87 -6.74 14.63
C ALA A 94 22.83 -5.57 14.95
N LEU A 95 23.45 -5.56 16.13
CA LEU A 95 24.43 -4.54 16.51
C LEU A 95 25.68 -4.55 15.62
N ALA A 96 26.18 -5.74 15.26
CA ALA A 96 27.29 -5.87 14.32
C ALA A 96 26.93 -5.30 12.93
N GLN A 97 25.73 -5.61 12.42
CA GLN A 97 25.24 -5.07 11.15
C GLN A 97 25.01 -3.55 11.20
N ILE A 98 24.47 -3.02 12.29
CA ILE A 98 24.31 -1.57 12.51
C ILE A 98 25.67 -0.87 12.39
N ARG A 99 26.69 -1.39 13.08
CA ARG A 99 28.04 -0.83 13.05
C ARG A 99 28.63 -0.88 11.64
N GLU A 100 28.53 -2.03 10.98
CA GLU A 100 29.01 -2.22 9.61
C GLU A 100 28.35 -1.22 8.64
N ASP A 101 27.02 -1.12 8.69
CA ASP A 101 26.24 -0.27 7.80
C ASP A 101 26.53 1.21 8.04
N PHE A 102 26.65 1.63 9.30
CA PHE A 102 26.99 3.00 9.65
C PHE A 102 28.38 3.39 9.12
N MET A 103 29.40 2.56 9.35
CA MET A 103 30.75 2.82 8.84
C MET A 103 30.77 2.86 7.31
N ARG A 104 30.03 1.95 6.66
CA ARG A 104 30.00 1.89 5.20
C ARG A 104 29.29 3.10 4.59
N LEU A 105 28.19 3.55 5.20
CA LEU A 105 27.50 4.78 4.79
C LEU A 105 28.41 6.01 4.88
N GLN A 106 29.20 6.13 5.96
CA GLN A 106 30.17 7.22 6.08
C GLN A 106 31.22 7.18 4.97
N ALA A 107 31.80 5.99 4.71
CA ALA A 107 32.80 5.82 3.66
C ALA A 107 32.23 6.18 2.28
N VAL A 108 31.07 5.63 1.92
CA VAL A 108 30.43 5.90 0.62
C VAL A 108 30.06 7.38 0.48
N ASN A 109 29.59 8.04 1.55
CA ASN A 109 29.31 9.47 1.53
C ASN A 109 30.57 10.31 1.26
N ASN A 110 31.67 9.98 1.93
CA ASN A 110 32.95 10.65 1.72
C ASN A 110 33.49 10.42 0.29
N ASP A 111 33.39 9.19 -0.22
CA ASP A 111 33.82 8.86 -1.59
C ASP A 111 32.99 9.62 -2.64
N MET A 112 31.66 9.73 -2.43
CA MET A 112 30.78 10.53 -3.30
C MET A 112 31.12 12.01 -3.23
N ALA A 113 31.30 12.57 -2.03
CA ALA A 113 31.68 13.97 -1.86
C ALA A 113 33.01 14.29 -2.54
N GLN A 114 33.99 13.40 -2.42
CA GLN A 114 35.27 13.54 -3.10
C GLN A 114 35.13 13.46 -4.62
N THR A 115 34.31 12.54 -5.13
CA THR A 115 34.08 12.38 -6.58
C THR A 115 33.42 13.59 -7.20
N VAL A 116 32.45 14.20 -6.50
CA VAL A 116 31.76 15.42 -6.95
C VAL A 116 32.68 16.64 -6.86
N SER A 117 33.61 16.68 -5.91
CA SER A 117 34.52 17.82 -5.70
C SER A 117 35.73 17.83 -6.64
N ARG A 118 36.00 16.74 -7.36
CA ARG A 118 37.10 16.67 -8.33
C ARG A 118 36.74 17.45 -9.59
N GLU A 119 37.65 18.31 -10.04
CA GLU A 119 37.52 18.97 -11.34
C GLU A 119 37.52 17.93 -12.46
N GLY A 120 36.44 17.87 -13.24
CA GLY A 120 36.28 16.90 -14.32
C GLY A 120 34.82 16.53 -14.59
N ALA A 121 34.63 15.60 -15.52
CA ALA A 121 33.30 15.04 -15.79
C ALA A 121 32.85 14.13 -14.65
N LEU A 122 31.58 14.28 -14.25
CA LEU A 122 30.99 13.50 -13.18
C LEU A 122 30.85 12.02 -13.56
N ASP A 123 31.35 11.11 -12.73
CA ASP A 123 31.14 9.67 -12.92
C ASP A 123 29.74 9.26 -12.42
N PHE A 124 28.75 9.39 -13.30
CA PHE A 124 27.36 9.02 -13.02
C PHE A 124 27.19 7.53 -12.70
N LYS A 125 28.03 6.65 -13.25
CA LYS A 125 27.97 5.21 -12.99
C LYS A 125 28.39 4.92 -11.55
N PHE A 126 29.46 5.57 -11.09
CA PHE A 126 29.88 5.51 -9.69
C PHE A 126 28.78 6.05 -8.78
N ILE A 127 28.22 7.22 -9.07
CA ILE A 127 27.17 7.84 -8.24
C ILE A 127 25.93 6.95 -8.13
N ALA A 128 25.44 6.40 -9.24
CA ALA A 128 24.28 5.53 -9.23
C ALA A 128 24.53 4.26 -8.39
N LYS A 129 25.73 3.67 -8.50
CA LYS A 129 26.13 2.52 -7.69
C LYS A 129 26.19 2.89 -6.21
N SER A 130 26.85 3.99 -5.87
CA SER A 130 26.98 4.48 -4.49
C SER A 130 25.63 4.81 -3.87
N ALA A 131 24.72 5.44 -4.62
CA ALA A 131 23.35 5.71 -4.17
C ALA A 131 22.55 4.43 -3.91
N SER A 132 22.70 3.41 -4.76
CA SER A 132 22.06 2.10 -4.53
C SER A 132 22.59 1.40 -3.28
N GLU A 133 23.88 1.55 -3.00
CA GLU A 133 24.50 1.03 -1.78
C GLU A 133 24.00 1.77 -0.54
N VAL A 134 23.93 3.11 -0.58
CA VAL A 134 23.37 3.94 0.49
C VAL A 134 21.93 3.51 0.81
N LYS A 135 21.08 3.38 -0.22
CA LYS A 135 19.69 2.95 -0.05
C LYS A 135 19.60 1.60 0.66
N LYS A 136 20.30 0.59 0.15
CA LYS A 136 20.29 -0.77 0.71
C LYS A 136 20.73 -0.78 2.19
N ARG A 137 21.79 -0.05 2.51
CA ARG A 137 22.37 0.00 3.86
C ARG A 137 21.46 0.79 4.81
N ALA A 138 20.88 1.90 4.35
CA ALA A 138 19.93 2.69 5.13
C ALA A 138 18.66 1.90 5.46
N GLU A 139 18.08 1.17 4.50
CA GLU A 139 16.92 0.31 4.73
C GLU A 139 17.23 -0.77 5.79
N ARG A 140 18.39 -1.41 5.69
CA ARG A 140 18.83 -2.42 6.67
C ARG A 140 19.09 -1.82 8.05
N LEU A 141 19.68 -0.62 8.10
CA LEU A 141 19.90 0.12 9.33
C LEU A 141 18.58 0.50 10.00
N MET A 142 17.62 1.02 9.24
CA MET A 142 16.27 1.33 9.73
C MET A 142 15.59 0.08 10.32
N TYR A 143 15.66 -1.05 9.62
CA TYR A 143 15.11 -2.32 10.10
C TYR A 143 15.79 -2.79 11.40
N ASN A 144 17.11 -2.72 11.48
CA ASN A 144 17.85 -3.17 12.66
C ASN A 144 17.72 -2.21 13.86
N MET A 145 17.46 -0.92 13.63
CA MET A 145 17.20 0.07 14.69
C MET A 145 15.78 0.03 15.24
N ALA A 146 14.85 -0.66 14.58
CA ALA A 146 13.52 -0.96 15.12
C ALA A 146 13.60 -2.01 16.25
N LEU A 147 14.37 -1.69 17.29
CA LEU A 147 14.58 -2.53 18.46
C LEU A 147 13.21 -2.83 19.10
N PRO A 148 12.92 -4.09 19.47
CA PRO A 148 11.78 -4.39 20.32
C PRO A 148 11.87 -3.56 21.61
N GLU A 149 10.72 -3.12 22.15
CA GLU A 149 10.68 -2.46 23.45
C GLU A 149 11.52 -3.26 24.47
N PRO A 150 12.39 -2.60 25.25
CA PRO A 150 13.15 -3.32 26.27
C PRO A 150 12.17 -4.03 27.18
N GLU A 151 12.36 -5.34 27.38
CA GLU A 151 11.55 -6.11 28.32
C GLU A 151 11.57 -5.36 29.66
N LYS A 152 10.38 -5.00 30.16
CA LYS A 152 10.21 -4.32 31.44
C LYS A 152 10.87 -5.17 32.53
N GLY A 153 12.13 -4.89 32.85
CA GLY A 153 12.89 -5.69 33.81
C GLY A 153 14.41 -5.52 33.79
N THR A 154 15.03 -5.04 32.71
CA THR A 154 16.48 -4.81 32.70
C THR A 154 16.81 -3.56 33.52
N LYS A 155 17.14 -3.77 34.80
CA LYS A 155 17.78 -2.76 35.64
C LYS A 155 18.99 -2.22 34.88
N ARG A 156 18.98 -0.93 34.57
CA ARG A 156 20.16 -0.23 34.03
C ARG A 156 21.32 -0.52 34.98
N PRO A 157 22.50 -0.97 34.51
CA PRO A 157 23.67 -1.03 35.37
C PRO A 157 23.88 0.37 35.93
N LYS A 158 23.86 0.50 37.27
CA LYS A 158 24.27 1.73 37.94
C LYS A 158 25.72 1.95 37.54
N THR A 159 25.96 2.88 36.62
CA THR A 159 27.27 3.50 36.50
C THR A 159 27.48 4.23 37.82
N GLU A 160 28.27 3.63 38.72
CA GLU A 160 28.85 4.35 39.82
C GLU A 160 29.74 5.43 39.20
N VAL A 161 29.19 6.64 39.13
CA VAL A 161 29.93 7.84 38.81
C VAL A 161 30.90 8.03 39.96
N GLY A 162 32.13 7.55 39.80
CA GLY A 162 33.25 7.93 40.64
C GLY A 162 33.48 9.42 40.48
N ALA A 163 32.91 10.20 41.40
CA ALA A 163 33.30 11.57 41.63
C ALA A 163 34.65 11.56 42.36
N GLU A 164 35.67 12.18 41.78
CA GLU A 164 36.57 13.13 42.46
C GLU A 164 37.53 13.75 41.42
N PRO A 165 37.42 15.06 41.15
CA PRO A 165 38.37 15.79 40.31
C PRO A 165 39.59 16.22 41.16
N ALA A 166 40.61 15.37 41.23
CA ALA A 166 41.88 15.76 41.82
C ALA A 166 42.78 16.44 40.79
N GLN A 167 42.89 17.76 40.93
CA GLN A 167 43.86 18.63 40.29
C GLN A 167 45.29 18.06 40.47
N LEU A 168 46.11 18.12 39.42
CA LEU A 168 47.56 18.11 39.57
C LEU A 168 48.16 19.37 38.92
N LYS A 169 48.93 20.05 39.76
CA LYS A 169 49.80 21.20 39.49
C LYS A 169 50.97 20.81 38.60
#